data_AF-A0A8U0HQ43-F1
#
_entry.id   AF-A0A8U0HQ43-F1
#
_cell.length_a   1.000
_cell.length_b   1.000
_cell.length_c   1.000
_cell.angle_alpha   90.00
_cell.angle_beta   90.00
_cell.angle_gamma   90.00
#
_symmetry.space_group_name_H-M   'P 1'
#
loop_
_entity.id
_entity.type
_entity.pdbx_description
1 polymer ?
#
loop_
_entity_poly.entity_id
_entity_poly.type
_entity_poly.pdbx_seq_one_letter_code
_entity_poly.pdbx_strand_id
1 'polypeptide(L)'
;MVTRTPKEKYERDMARLLGETPHYKCKNKDCGTGFDTDPDTCPECGTETMKHRRDDALYGEDLRDEDQDLIEEFARAHNPNDPTVPTADGKSYNTVARYITNLIRVSKHTDLSTATHDEINHATHELVQEGRKKSTVRQVQMTLRTFYRYHDDLDVDAEKINTFERPDTQIDDRDMLTREEIEELEAAIDHPRDLCIFHLFIYTGQRAGAIRTLRVKDVEPSDGPTGRYWLNTDADGLKNADKNGGARPLLGAKTAVRDWLKYHPASDDPDAYLITPKPKYNSVDPHEPVTNELFRKLFKKLKKETGVSKPLHPHALRHNFVTICKRDYDMADEDVKYLIGHAPDSRVMETTYSHLSDQDHIDRAEASAGYTERESESPLSREQCDVCGNHLSKNARACDRCGAVFTPDAKSAQDQIQDQMKKSYREADPTDADKMEMIDAFDDLLEDPAVKQRLIEKLADE
;
A
#
# COMPACT_ATOMS: atom_id res chain seq x y z
N MET A 1 8.23 -5.47 16.65
CA MET A 1 7.51 -6.62 16.07
C MET A 1 8.07 -6.88 14.68
N VAL A 2 9.04 -7.79 14.59
CA VAL A 2 9.55 -8.30 13.31
C VAL A 2 8.41 -9.11 12.68
N THR A 3 8.07 -8.81 11.43
CA THR A 3 7.04 -9.58 10.72
C THR A 3 7.67 -10.83 10.12
N ARG A 4 7.08 -12.00 10.41
CA ARG A 4 7.53 -13.26 9.83
C ARG A 4 7.59 -13.19 8.31
N THR A 5 8.72 -13.58 7.73
CA THR A 5 8.92 -13.77 6.28
C THR A 5 7.94 -14.83 5.74
N PRO A 6 7.70 -14.89 4.42
CA PRO A 6 6.88 -15.95 3.83
C PRO A 6 7.36 -17.36 4.22
N LYS A 7 8.68 -17.58 4.25
CA LYS A 7 9.29 -18.84 4.66
C LYS A 7 9.03 -19.16 6.14
N GLU A 8 9.25 -18.20 7.03
CA GLU A 8 8.98 -18.36 8.47
C GLU A 8 7.48 -18.60 8.76
N LYS A 9 6.57 -18.08 7.92
CA LYS A 9 5.14 -18.42 8.02
C LYS A 9 4.85 -19.86 7.62
N TYR A 10 5.47 -20.34 6.55
CA TYR A 10 5.36 -21.73 6.14
C TYR A 10 5.93 -22.66 7.21
N GLU A 11 7.15 -22.41 7.67
CA GLU A 11 7.80 -23.19 8.74
C GLU A 11 6.94 -23.22 10.01
N ARG A 12 6.36 -22.08 10.40
CA ARG A 12 5.41 -22.01 11.51
C ARG A 12 4.15 -22.84 11.27
N ASP A 13 3.53 -22.72 10.09
CA ASP A 13 2.27 -23.43 9.83
C ASP A 13 2.50 -24.94 9.65
N MET A 14 3.68 -25.35 9.16
CA MET A 14 4.16 -26.74 9.23
C MET A 14 4.34 -27.20 10.68
N ALA A 15 5.03 -26.42 11.51
CA ALA A 15 5.20 -26.76 12.93
C ALA A 15 3.84 -26.86 13.67
N ARG A 16 2.85 -26.05 13.29
CA ARG A 16 1.47 -26.16 13.82
C ARG A 16 0.77 -27.42 13.36
N LEU A 17 0.93 -27.79 12.10
CA LEU A 17 0.41 -29.04 11.55
C LEU A 17 1.02 -30.23 12.29
N LEU A 18 2.32 -30.19 12.61
CA LEU A 18 3.04 -31.26 13.29
C LEU A 18 2.85 -31.28 14.82
N GLY A 19 2.13 -30.32 15.40
CA GLY A 19 2.00 -30.21 16.86
C GLY A 19 3.29 -29.78 17.58
N GLU A 20 4.26 -29.21 16.86
CA GLU A 20 5.60 -28.91 17.36
C GLU A 20 5.72 -27.55 18.09
N THR A 21 4.70 -26.66 18.00
CA THR A 21 4.75 -25.34 18.68
C THR A 21 3.39 -24.83 19.16
N PRO A 22 3.15 -24.75 20.48
CA PRO A 22 2.08 -23.92 21.01
C PRO A 22 2.51 -22.44 21.06
N HIS A 23 1.72 -21.55 20.45
CA HIS A 23 1.99 -20.11 20.49
C HIS A 23 1.24 -19.41 21.63
N TYR A 24 1.99 -18.72 22.48
CA TYR A 24 1.46 -17.86 23.54
C TYR A 24 1.84 -16.40 23.28
N LYS A 25 0.90 -15.48 23.54
CA LYS A 25 1.16 -14.04 23.50
C LYS A 25 0.95 -13.46 24.88
N CYS A 26 1.92 -12.70 25.37
CA CYS A 26 1.78 -11.95 26.62
C CYS A 26 0.59 -10.97 26.56
N LYS A 27 -0.25 -10.95 27.61
CA LYS A 27 -1.39 -10.02 27.73
C LYS A 27 -0.95 -8.57 27.93
N ASN A 28 0.23 -8.36 28.50
CA ASN A 28 0.78 -7.04 28.69
C ASN A 28 1.20 -6.46 27.32
N LYS A 29 0.50 -5.40 26.87
CA LYS A 29 0.72 -4.76 25.57
C LYS A 29 2.06 -4.04 25.48
N ASP A 30 2.68 -3.76 26.62
CA ASP A 30 3.96 -3.09 26.74
C ASP A 30 5.12 -4.09 26.85
N CYS A 31 4.82 -5.40 26.94
CA CYS A 31 5.79 -6.48 26.98
C CYS A 31 6.24 -6.85 25.56
N GLY A 32 7.55 -6.83 25.32
CA GLY A 32 8.16 -7.04 24.00
C GLY A 32 8.27 -8.51 23.57
N THR A 33 7.98 -9.46 24.46
CA THR A 33 8.16 -10.89 24.24
C THR A 33 7.36 -11.40 23.04
N GLY A 34 8.09 -12.03 22.11
CA GLY A 34 7.55 -12.75 20.96
C GLY A 34 6.87 -14.07 21.34
N PHE A 35 6.26 -14.69 20.34
CA PHE A 35 5.20 -15.70 20.42
C PHE A 35 5.57 -17.11 20.93
N ASP A 36 6.65 -17.25 21.70
CA ASP A 36 7.32 -18.55 21.90
C ASP A 36 7.78 -18.77 23.35
N THR A 37 6.92 -18.53 24.36
CA THR A 37 7.26 -18.82 25.78
C THR A 37 6.10 -19.43 26.55
N ASP A 38 6.45 -20.37 27.45
CA ASP A 38 5.74 -21.01 28.57
C ASP A 38 4.19 -20.84 28.69
N PRO A 39 3.40 -21.95 28.75
CA PRO A 39 1.93 -21.92 28.81
C PRO A 39 1.32 -21.13 29.98
N ASP A 40 2.02 -20.94 31.10
CA ASP A 40 1.37 -20.43 32.32
C ASP A 40 1.78 -18.99 32.69
N THR A 41 3.02 -18.56 32.44
CA THR A 41 3.47 -17.20 32.80
C THR A 41 4.51 -16.62 31.85
N CYS A 42 4.37 -15.33 31.49
CA CYS A 42 5.37 -14.63 30.68
C CYS A 42 6.70 -14.54 31.44
N PRO A 43 7.82 -15.08 30.92
CA PRO A 43 9.11 -15.06 31.61
C PRO A 43 9.73 -13.67 31.71
N GLU A 44 9.34 -12.71 30.85
CA GLU A 44 9.87 -11.35 30.90
C GLU A 44 9.14 -10.44 31.90
N CYS A 45 7.84 -10.62 32.11
CA CYS A 45 7.04 -9.68 32.91
C CYS A 45 6.13 -10.32 33.96
N GLY A 46 6.20 -11.64 34.15
CA GLY A 46 5.42 -12.36 35.15
C GLY A 46 3.91 -12.30 34.97
N THR A 47 3.43 -11.74 33.85
CA THR A 47 2.00 -11.66 33.55
C THR A 47 1.52 -13.02 33.08
N GLU A 48 0.38 -13.50 33.61
CA GLU A 48 -0.28 -14.71 33.11
C GLU A 48 -0.41 -14.66 31.58
N THR A 49 0.28 -15.58 30.92
CA THR A 49 0.17 -15.81 29.48
C THR A 49 -1.11 -16.59 29.27
N MET A 50 -2.18 -15.98 28.77
CA MET A 50 -3.28 -16.75 28.16
C MET A 50 -4.20 -15.86 27.34
N LYS A 51 -4.00 -15.88 26.03
CA LYS A 51 -5.10 -16.12 25.12
C LYS A 51 -4.58 -17.20 24.19
N HIS A 52 -4.89 -18.47 24.45
CA HIS A 52 -5.12 -19.32 23.29
C HIS A 52 -6.07 -18.49 22.42
N ARG A 53 -5.71 -18.24 21.17
CA ARG A 53 -6.76 -18.20 20.15
C ARG A 53 -7.34 -19.62 20.09
N ARG A 54 -7.92 -20.17 21.16
CA ARG A 54 -8.42 -21.56 21.13
C ARG A 54 -9.54 -21.67 20.10
N ASP A 55 -10.19 -20.54 19.85
CA ASP A 55 -11.24 -20.40 18.83
C ASP A 55 -10.70 -20.09 17.41
N ASP A 56 -9.40 -19.79 17.23
CA ASP A 56 -8.84 -19.33 15.93
C ASP A 56 -7.45 -19.93 15.57
N ALA A 57 -6.78 -20.62 16.47
CA ALA A 57 -5.51 -21.30 16.25
C ALA A 57 -5.81 -22.73 15.79
N LEU A 58 -5.37 -23.01 14.58
CA LEU A 58 -5.53 -24.29 13.92
C LEU A 58 -4.25 -25.08 14.22
N TYR A 59 -4.36 -26.05 15.11
CA TYR A 59 -3.27 -26.95 15.50
C TYR A 59 -3.60 -28.35 15.00
N GLY A 60 -2.56 -29.10 14.65
CA GLY A 60 -2.68 -30.47 14.16
C GLY A 60 -3.03 -31.50 15.23
N GLU A 61 -2.90 -31.15 16.52
CA GLU A 61 -3.13 -32.06 17.65
C GLU A 61 -4.59 -32.57 17.76
N ASP A 62 -5.54 -31.85 17.16
CA ASP A 62 -6.95 -32.26 17.06
C ASP A 62 -7.26 -32.97 15.73
N LEU A 63 -6.26 -33.19 14.85
CA LEU A 63 -6.45 -33.89 13.58
C LEU A 63 -6.37 -35.40 13.78
N ARG A 64 -7.04 -36.14 12.90
CA ARG A 64 -6.69 -37.54 12.67
C ARG A 64 -5.27 -37.62 12.09
N ASP A 65 -4.49 -38.59 12.55
CA ASP A 65 -3.14 -38.86 12.04
C ASP A 65 -3.11 -38.94 10.50
N GLU A 66 -4.09 -39.63 9.91
CA GLU A 66 -4.21 -39.76 8.46
C GLU A 66 -4.45 -38.42 7.74
N ASP A 67 -5.27 -37.52 8.30
CA ASP A 67 -5.47 -36.19 7.74
C ASP A 67 -4.21 -35.33 7.88
N GLN A 68 -3.50 -35.45 9.00
CA GLN A 68 -2.24 -34.76 9.24
C GLN A 68 -1.18 -35.17 8.20
N ASP A 69 -1.02 -36.47 7.96
CA ASP A 69 -0.11 -37.04 6.97
C ASP A 69 -0.44 -36.54 5.55
N LEU A 70 -1.72 -36.60 5.15
CA LEU A 70 -2.16 -36.13 3.84
C LEU A 70 -1.93 -34.63 3.64
N ILE A 71 -2.15 -33.81 4.68
CA ILE A 71 -1.91 -32.36 4.61
C ILE A 71 -0.40 -32.08 4.52
N GLU A 72 0.42 -32.81 5.27
CA GLU A 72 1.88 -32.66 5.25
C GLU A 72 2.44 -33.01 3.88
N GLU A 73 2.06 -34.17 3.34
CA GLU A 73 2.48 -34.61 2.02
C GLU A 73 2.10 -33.57 0.95
N PHE A 74 0.84 -33.13 0.95
CA PHE A 74 0.34 -32.10 0.04
C PHE A 74 1.12 -30.78 0.16
N ALA A 75 1.47 -30.36 1.38
CA ALA A 75 2.22 -29.15 1.63
C ALA A 75 3.67 -29.25 1.12
N ARG A 76 4.33 -30.39 1.33
CA ARG A 76 5.68 -30.68 0.81
C ARG A 76 5.67 -30.74 -0.72
N ALA A 77 4.68 -31.38 -1.34
CA ALA A 77 4.52 -31.45 -2.79
C ALA A 77 4.42 -30.08 -3.48
N HIS A 78 3.83 -29.09 -2.80
CA HIS A 78 3.68 -27.73 -3.31
C HIS A 78 4.79 -26.78 -2.84
N ASN A 79 5.73 -27.25 -2.01
CA ASN A 79 6.90 -26.49 -1.59
C ASN A 79 7.93 -26.47 -2.72
N PRO A 80 8.26 -25.30 -3.29
CA PRO A 80 9.12 -25.21 -4.47
C PRO A 80 10.58 -25.59 -4.21
N ASN A 81 10.98 -25.78 -2.96
CA ASN A 81 12.36 -26.13 -2.57
C ASN A 81 12.47 -27.51 -1.91
N ASP A 82 11.42 -28.32 -1.94
CA ASP A 82 11.46 -29.69 -1.43
C ASP A 82 11.74 -30.68 -2.58
N PRO A 83 12.92 -31.32 -2.63
CA PRO A 83 13.26 -32.28 -3.69
C PRO A 83 12.68 -33.68 -3.46
N THR A 84 11.96 -33.92 -2.35
CA THR A 84 11.50 -35.25 -1.95
C THR A 84 10.18 -35.68 -2.60
N VAL A 85 9.47 -34.75 -3.25
CA VAL A 85 8.19 -35.00 -3.92
C VAL A 85 8.25 -34.45 -5.36
N PRO A 86 7.70 -35.14 -6.38
CA PRO A 86 7.64 -34.60 -7.74
C PRO A 86 6.96 -33.23 -7.73
N THR A 87 7.63 -32.21 -8.26
CA THR A 87 7.08 -30.85 -8.34
C THR A 87 5.77 -30.85 -9.12
N ALA A 88 4.64 -30.75 -8.42
CA ALA A 88 3.50 -30.02 -8.96
C ALA A 88 3.94 -28.56 -9.17
N ASP A 89 3.30 -27.80 -10.06
CA ASP A 89 3.60 -26.38 -10.30
C ASP A 89 3.80 -25.60 -8.99
N GLY A 90 5.06 -25.45 -8.55
CA GLY A 90 5.41 -25.04 -7.20
C GLY A 90 4.75 -23.73 -6.79
N LYS A 91 4.29 -23.63 -5.53
CA LYS A 91 3.56 -22.46 -5.05
C LYS A 91 4.41 -21.59 -4.14
N SER A 92 4.05 -20.32 -3.99
CA SER A 92 4.72 -19.45 -3.00
C SER A 92 4.52 -19.99 -1.58
N TYR A 93 5.47 -19.76 -0.67
CA TYR A 93 5.34 -20.16 0.75
C TYR A 93 4.04 -19.66 1.40
N ASN A 94 3.60 -18.44 1.06
CA ASN A 94 2.33 -17.90 1.57
C ASN A 94 1.11 -18.70 1.07
N THR A 95 1.17 -19.25 -0.14
CA THR A 95 0.11 -20.09 -0.69
C THR A 95 0.06 -21.42 0.04
N VAL A 96 1.21 -22.08 0.24
CA VAL A 96 1.30 -23.36 0.94
C VAL A 96 0.87 -23.21 2.41
N ALA A 97 1.37 -22.19 3.10
CA ALA A 97 0.94 -21.85 4.47
C ALA A 97 -0.58 -21.64 4.58
N ARG A 98 -1.20 -21.01 3.57
CA ARG A 98 -2.64 -20.85 3.49
C ARG A 98 -3.37 -22.16 3.20
N TYR A 99 -2.80 -23.04 2.38
CA TYR A 99 -3.37 -24.37 2.18
C TYR A 99 -3.46 -25.15 3.48
N ILE A 100 -2.34 -25.26 4.21
CA ILE A 100 -2.29 -25.91 5.53
C ILE A 100 -3.36 -25.30 6.45
N THR A 101 -3.38 -23.97 6.58
CA THR A 101 -4.36 -23.26 7.41
C THR A 101 -5.81 -23.54 6.99
N ASN A 102 -6.11 -23.66 5.69
CA ASN A 102 -7.47 -23.92 5.23
C ASN A 102 -7.89 -25.38 5.44
N LEU A 103 -6.96 -26.33 5.26
CA LEU A 103 -7.22 -27.76 5.45
C LEU A 103 -7.44 -28.09 6.93
N ILE A 104 -6.59 -27.60 7.83
CA ILE A 104 -6.80 -27.74 9.29
C ILE A 104 -8.11 -27.07 9.73
N ARG A 105 -8.59 -26.04 9.01
CA ARG A 105 -9.89 -25.44 9.33
C ARG A 105 -11.05 -26.37 9.01
N VAL A 106 -11.01 -27.05 7.86
CA VAL A 106 -12.10 -27.92 7.41
C VAL A 106 -12.11 -29.23 8.17
N SER A 107 -10.93 -29.76 8.52
CA SER A 107 -10.80 -31.01 9.28
C SER A 107 -11.48 -30.98 10.66
N LYS A 108 -11.76 -29.79 11.21
CA LYS A 108 -12.56 -29.64 12.44
C LYS A 108 -14.04 -30.00 12.27
N HIS A 109 -14.51 -30.07 11.04
CA HIS A 109 -15.92 -30.30 10.69
C HIS A 109 -16.14 -31.65 10.02
N THR A 110 -15.10 -32.23 9.40
CA THR A 110 -15.19 -33.51 8.71
C THR A 110 -13.79 -34.09 8.47
N ASP A 111 -13.67 -35.41 8.43
CA ASP A 111 -12.39 -36.10 8.23
C ASP A 111 -12.00 -36.09 6.75
N LEU A 112 -10.90 -35.44 6.40
CA LEU A 112 -10.52 -35.21 4.99
C LEU A 112 -10.20 -36.51 4.23
N SER A 113 -9.64 -37.49 4.93
CA SER A 113 -9.27 -38.82 4.41
C SER A 113 -10.47 -39.71 4.07
N THR A 114 -11.58 -39.59 4.81
CA THR A 114 -12.72 -40.52 4.69
C THR A 114 -14.04 -39.86 4.32
N ALA A 115 -14.08 -38.53 4.25
CA ALA A 115 -15.29 -37.80 3.91
C ALA A 115 -15.74 -38.08 2.48
N THR A 116 -17.05 -37.95 2.28
CA THR A 116 -17.69 -37.85 0.98
C THR A 116 -17.71 -36.40 0.49
N HIS A 117 -17.93 -36.20 -0.82
CA HIS A 117 -18.11 -34.85 -1.38
C HIS A 117 -19.26 -34.05 -0.72
N ASP A 118 -20.32 -34.73 -0.26
CA ASP A 118 -21.44 -34.09 0.44
C ASP A 118 -21.04 -33.61 1.84
N GLU A 119 -20.27 -34.40 2.58
CA GLU A 119 -19.74 -34.01 3.89
C GLU A 119 -18.76 -32.84 3.77
N ILE A 120 -17.90 -32.83 2.75
CA ILE A 120 -17.02 -31.69 2.46
C ILE A 120 -17.82 -30.43 2.14
N ASN A 121 -18.86 -30.54 1.31
CA ASN A 121 -19.74 -29.42 1.02
C ASN A 121 -20.46 -28.91 2.27
N HIS A 122 -20.94 -29.81 3.13
CA HIS A 122 -21.57 -29.47 4.41
C HIS A 122 -20.59 -28.74 5.34
N ALA A 123 -19.39 -29.27 5.51
CA ALA A 123 -18.33 -28.65 6.31
C ALA A 123 -18.01 -27.22 5.84
N THR A 124 -17.90 -26.98 4.53
CA THR A 124 -17.69 -25.62 4.02
C THR A 124 -18.90 -24.70 4.26
N HIS A 125 -20.11 -25.23 4.32
CA HIS A 125 -21.31 -24.49 4.65
C HIS A 125 -21.36 -24.11 6.14
N GLU A 126 -20.97 -25.00 7.04
CA GLU A 126 -20.86 -24.73 8.48
C GLU A 126 -19.95 -23.52 8.75
N LEU A 127 -18.83 -23.39 8.04
CA LEU A 127 -17.96 -22.21 8.15
C LEU A 127 -18.70 -20.89 7.87
N VAL A 128 -19.69 -20.89 6.97
CA VAL A 128 -20.53 -19.71 6.73
C VAL A 128 -21.48 -19.47 7.90
N GLN A 129 -22.04 -20.54 8.48
CA GLN A 129 -22.93 -20.46 9.65
C GLN A 129 -22.19 -19.92 10.89
N GLU A 130 -20.89 -20.22 11.02
CA GLU A 130 -19.98 -19.63 12.01
C GLU A 130 -19.60 -18.16 11.73
N GLY A 131 -20.15 -17.56 10.68
CA GLY A 131 -19.93 -16.15 10.34
C GLY A 131 -18.68 -15.88 9.50
N ARG A 132 -18.04 -16.89 8.90
CA ARG A 132 -16.95 -16.64 7.95
C ARG A 132 -17.50 -16.03 6.66
N LYS A 133 -16.75 -15.07 6.10
CA LYS A 133 -17.13 -14.41 4.83
C LYS A 133 -17.14 -15.43 3.69
N LYS A 134 -18.13 -15.35 2.79
CA LYS A 134 -18.22 -16.19 1.58
C LYS A 134 -16.93 -16.21 0.76
N SER A 135 -16.23 -15.08 0.65
CA SER A 135 -14.93 -14.99 -0.05
C SER A 135 -13.80 -15.77 0.63
N THR A 136 -13.86 -15.94 1.96
CA THR A 136 -12.94 -16.78 2.73
C THR A 136 -13.28 -18.25 2.53
N VAL A 137 -14.56 -18.60 2.62
CA VAL A 137 -15.01 -19.98 2.37
C VAL A 137 -14.74 -20.40 0.92
N ARG A 138 -14.87 -19.49 -0.04
CA ARG A 138 -14.44 -19.74 -1.42
C ARG A 138 -12.96 -20.14 -1.51
N GLN A 139 -12.07 -19.46 -0.77
CA GLN A 139 -10.64 -19.85 -0.76
C GLN A 139 -10.42 -21.23 -0.14
N VAL A 140 -11.21 -21.59 0.87
CA VAL A 140 -11.21 -22.93 1.46
C VAL A 140 -11.67 -23.96 0.41
N GLN A 141 -12.80 -23.74 -0.25
CA GLN A 141 -13.31 -24.60 -1.33
C GLN A 141 -12.28 -24.78 -2.46
N MET A 142 -11.61 -23.70 -2.91
CA MET A 142 -10.54 -23.81 -3.92
C MET A 142 -9.31 -24.56 -3.42
N THR A 143 -9.01 -24.48 -2.12
CA THR A 143 -7.93 -25.27 -1.49
C THR A 143 -8.30 -26.75 -1.51
N LEU A 144 -9.51 -27.10 -1.05
CA LEU A 144 -10.02 -28.48 -1.05
C LEU A 144 -10.01 -29.09 -2.45
N ARG A 145 -10.47 -28.35 -3.47
CA ARG A 145 -10.39 -28.81 -4.86
C ARG A 145 -8.96 -29.07 -5.32
N THR A 146 -7.99 -28.32 -4.82
CA THR A 146 -6.57 -28.53 -5.16
C THR A 146 -5.99 -29.73 -4.40
N PHE A 147 -6.39 -29.90 -3.14
CA PHE A 147 -6.02 -31.03 -2.29
C PHE A 147 -6.54 -32.36 -2.85
N TYR A 148 -7.83 -32.47 -3.15
CA TYR A 148 -8.42 -33.70 -3.72
C TYR A 148 -8.08 -33.97 -5.19
N ARG A 149 -7.52 -32.98 -5.91
CA ARG A 149 -6.88 -33.25 -7.22
C ARG A 149 -5.49 -33.84 -7.08
N TYR A 150 -4.83 -33.59 -5.95
CA TYR A 150 -3.50 -34.14 -5.68
C TYR A 150 -3.63 -35.55 -5.09
N HIS A 151 -4.52 -35.72 -4.11
CA HIS A 151 -4.90 -37.01 -3.53
C HIS A 151 -6.09 -37.60 -4.30
N ASP A 152 -5.83 -38.00 -5.54
CA ASP A 152 -6.85 -38.55 -6.46
C ASP A 152 -7.28 -39.99 -6.13
N ASP A 153 -6.62 -40.60 -5.14
CA ASP A 153 -6.92 -41.89 -4.55
C ASP A 153 -8.02 -41.83 -3.47
N LEU A 154 -8.40 -40.63 -3.01
CA LEU A 154 -9.52 -40.43 -2.08
C LEU A 154 -10.88 -40.41 -2.80
N ASP A 155 -11.95 -40.84 -2.12
CA ASP A 155 -13.32 -40.94 -2.68
C ASP A 155 -14.06 -39.59 -2.78
N VAL A 156 -13.32 -38.50 -3.00
CA VAL A 156 -13.86 -37.15 -3.16
C VAL A 156 -13.52 -36.61 -4.54
N ASP A 157 -14.53 -36.53 -5.40
CA ASP A 157 -14.41 -35.83 -6.68
C ASP A 157 -14.29 -34.33 -6.45
N ALA A 158 -13.10 -33.79 -6.71
CA ALA A 158 -12.79 -32.37 -6.58
C ALA A 158 -13.71 -31.46 -7.42
N GLU A 159 -14.34 -31.95 -8.47
CA GLU A 159 -15.27 -31.17 -9.30
C GLU A 159 -16.68 -31.08 -8.68
N LYS A 160 -17.02 -31.95 -7.73
CA LYS A 160 -18.28 -31.91 -6.97
C LYS A 160 -18.24 -31.02 -5.73
N ILE A 161 -17.09 -30.44 -5.42
CA ILE A 161 -16.96 -29.45 -4.34
C ILE A 161 -17.53 -28.12 -4.83
N ASN A 162 -18.66 -27.73 -4.27
CA ASN A 162 -19.35 -26.50 -4.59
C ASN A 162 -18.48 -25.29 -4.25
N THR A 163 -18.46 -24.30 -5.13
CA THR A 163 -17.69 -23.07 -4.89
C THR A 163 -18.59 -21.85 -4.96
N PHE A 164 -18.49 -20.96 -3.99
CA PHE A 164 -19.16 -19.66 -4.08
C PHE A 164 -18.67 -18.90 -5.30
N GLU A 165 -19.55 -18.15 -5.95
CA GLU A 165 -19.14 -17.23 -7.02
C GLU A 165 -18.17 -16.18 -6.50
N ARG A 166 -17.30 -15.67 -7.39
CA ARG A 166 -16.48 -14.51 -7.03
C ARG A 166 -17.43 -13.32 -6.92
N PRO A 167 -17.42 -12.59 -5.79
CA PRO A 167 -18.15 -11.33 -5.74
C PRO A 167 -17.52 -10.38 -6.76
N ASP A 168 -18.34 -9.72 -7.55
CA ASP A 168 -17.88 -8.61 -8.38
C ASP A 168 -17.33 -7.52 -7.47
N THR A 169 -16.09 -7.13 -7.72
CA THR A 169 -15.44 -6.04 -6.99
C THR A 169 -15.50 -4.82 -7.90
N GLN A 170 -16.64 -4.13 -7.85
CA GLN A 170 -16.81 -2.85 -8.52
C GLN A 170 -16.31 -1.73 -7.61
N ILE A 171 -15.70 -0.70 -8.21
CA ILE A 171 -15.23 0.49 -7.52
C ILE A 171 -16.34 1.53 -7.59
N ASP A 172 -16.47 2.34 -6.54
CA ASP A 172 -17.37 3.47 -6.55
C ASP A 172 -16.57 4.75 -6.85
N ASP A 173 -17.02 5.57 -7.80
CA ASP A 173 -16.35 6.83 -8.12
C ASP A 173 -16.34 7.78 -6.91
N ARG A 174 -17.31 7.64 -5.99
CA ARG A 174 -17.36 8.41 -4.74
C ARG A 174 -16.22 8.07 -3.78
N ASP A 175 -15.55 6.93 -3.98
CA ASP A 175 -14.37 6.53 -3.22
C ASP A 175 -13.07 7.15 -3.78
N MET A 176 -13.11 7.84 -4.92
CA MET A 176 -11.94 8.51 -5.50
C MET A 176 -11.68 9.84 -4.81
N LEU A 177 -10.44 10.08 -4.40
CA LEU A 177 -9.96 11.32 -3.80
C LEU A 177 -10.14 12.49 -4.79
N THR A 178 -10.64 13.61 -4.28
CA THR A 178 -10.62 14.86 -5.05
C THR A 178 -9.24 15.51 -4.97
N ARG A 179 -9.03 16.55 -5.79
CA ARG A 179 -7.82 17.37 -5.76
C ARG A 179 -7.58 17.96 -4.37
N GLU A 180 -8.61 18.52 -3.77
CA GLU A 180 -8.57 19.18 -2.47
C GLU A 180 -8.20 18.17 -1.37
N GLU A 181 -8.78 16.97 -1.39
CA GLU A 181 -8.43 15.91 -0.43
C GLU A 181 -6.97 15.45 -0.61
N ILE A 182 -6.44 15.41 -1.83
CA ILE A 182 -5.02 15.12 -2.08
C ILE A 182 -4.14 16.21 -1.51
N GLU A 183 -4.47 17.49 -1.75
CA GLU A 183 -3.74 18.65 -1.21
C GLU A 183 -3.75 18.65 0.32
N GLU A 184 -4.89 18.36 0.95
CA GLU A 184 -5.00 18.21 2.42
C GLU A 184 -4.12 17.08 2.96
N LEU A 185 -4.09 15.93 2.28
CA LEU A 185 -3.26 14.80 2.65
C LEU A 185 -1.77 15.12 2.51
N GLU A 186 -1.36 15.78 1.43
CA GLU A 186 0.03 16.23 1.22
C GLU A 186 0.45 17.24 2.30
N ALA A 187 -0.40 18.21 2.62
CA ALA A 187 -0.13 19.23 3.64
C ALA A 187 0.01 18.63 5.06
N ALA A 188 -0.67 17.52 5.35
CA ALA A 188 -0.53 16.80 6.62
C ALA A 188 0.78 15.97 6.73
N ILE A 189 1.53 15.80 5.64
CA ILE A 189 2.74 14.99 5.64
C ILE A 189 3.97 15.83 6.05
N ASP A 190 4.52 15.51 7.20
CA ASP A 190 5.64 16.22 7.84
C ASP A 190 7.04 15.64 7.54
N HIS A 191 7.13 14.59 6.71
CA HIS A 191 8.40 13.87 6.51
C HIS A 191 8.61 13.42 5.05
N PRO A 192 9.79 13.69 4.43
CA PRO A 192 10.06 13.39 3.02
C PRO A 192 9.80 11.93 2.62
N ARG A 193 10.18 10.96 3.47
CA ARG A 193 9.86 9.54 3.25
C ARG A 193 8.36 9.29 3.12
N ASP A 194 7.56 9.85 4.01
CA ASP A 194 6.12 9.57 4.03
C ASP A 194 5.43 10.20 2.82
N LEU A 195 5.94 11.36 2.36
CA LEU A 195 5.51 12.01 1.13
C LEU A 195 5.87 11.16 -0.09
N CYS A 196 7.10 10.65 -0.13
CA CYS A 196 7.56 9.70 -1.15
C CYS A 196 6.66 8.45 -1.21
N ILE A 197 6.31 7.86 -0.05
CA ILE A 197 5.39 6.72 0.01
C ILE A 197 4.02 7.09 -0.59
N PHE A 198 3.41 8.19 -0.13
CA PHE A 198 2.10 8.62 -0.61
C PHE A 198 2.12 8.88 -2.13
N HIS A 199 3.10 9.64 -2.61
CA HIS A 199 3.25 9.98 -4.03
C HIS A 199 3.49 8.74 -4.89
N LEU A 200 4.35 7.80 -4.47
CA LEU A 200 4.55 6.54 -5.19
C LEU A 200 3.23 5.81 -5.35
N PHE A 201 2.39 5.71 -4.31
CA PHE A 201 1.11 5.03 -4.44
C PHE A 201 0.11 5.74 -5.36
N ILE A 202 -0.09 7.06 -5.20
CA ILE A 202 -1.12 7.79 -5.95
C ILE A 202 -0.70 8.07 -7.41
N TYR A 203 0.58 8.28 -7.69
CA TYR A 203 1.07 8.61 -9.05
C TYR A 203 1.59 7.41 -9.84
N THR A 204 1.75 6.22 -9.25
CA THR A 204 2.14 5.01 -10.01
C THR A 204 1.11 3.89 -9.95
N GLY A 205 0.15 3.97 -9.02
CA GLY A 205 -0.86 2.95 -8.80
C GLY A 205 -0.29 1.59 -8.39
N GLN A 206 0.98 1.48 -7.98
CA GLN A 206 1.64 0.20 -7.74
C GLN A 206 1.13 -0.54 -6.50
N ARG A 207 1.26 -1.88 -6.52
CA ARG A 207 0.92 -2.73 -5.37
C ARG A 207 1.88 -2.46 -4.22
N ALA A 208 1.41 -2.64 -2.98
CA ALA A 208 2.24 -2.47 -1.80
C ALA A 208 3.50 -3.34 -1.81
N GLY A 209 3.43 -4.57 -2.33
CA GLY A 209 4.60 -5.43 -2.50
C GLY A 209 5.67 -4.84 -3.42
N ALA A 210 5.26 -4.22 -4.52
CA ALA A 210 6.15 -3.56 -5.47
C ALA A 210 6.86 -2.36 -4.84
N ILE A 211 6.11 -1.40 -4.31
CA ILE A 211 6.70 -0.18 -3.70
C ILE A 211 7.63 -0.52 -2.54
N ARG A 212 7.28 -1.52 -1.72
CA ARG A 212 8.06 -1.91 -0.54
C ARG A 212 9.38 -2.59 -0.84
N THR A 213 9.52 -3.11 -2.05
CA THR A 213 10.71 -3.86 -2.47
C THR A 213 11.56 -3.11 -3.48
N LEU A 214 11.17 -1.89 -3.89
CA LEU A 214 12.02 -1.00 -4.66
C LEU A 214 13.33 -0.76 -3.90
N ARG A 215 14.44 -0.81 -4.62
CA ARG A 215 15.77 -0.41 -4.14
C ARG A 215 16.15 0.95 -4.69
N VAL A 216 17.22 1.54 -4.16
CA VAL A 216 17.77 2.80 -4.64
C VAL A 216 18.09 2.73 -6.14
N LYS A 217 18.71 1.63 -6.62
CA LYS A 217 19.01 1.44 -8.04
C LYS A 217 17.79 1.26 -8.94
N ASP A 218 16.63 0.95 -8.35
CA ASP A 218 15.40 0.72 -9.10
C ASP A 218 14.66 2.04 -9.39
N VAL A 219 15.17 3.21 -8.97
CA VAL A 219 14.59 4.53 -9.24
C VAL A 219 15.62 5.51 -9.80
N GLU A 220 15.22 6.27 -10.82
CA GLU A 220 16.04 7.32 -11.43
C GLU A 220 15.19 8.58 -11.65
N PRO A 221 15.07 9.46 -10.63
CA PRO A 221 14.29 10.69 -10.75
C PRO A 221 14.82 11.67 -11.80
N SER A 222 16.07 11.54 -12.25
CA SER A 222 16.66 12.42 -13.26
C SER A 222 16.42 11.96 -14.71
N ASP A 223 15.94 10.73 -14.92
CA ASP A 223 15.69 10.17 -16.24
C ASP A 223 14.37 10.69 -16.83
N GLY A 224 14.48 11.52 -17.85
CA GLY A 224 13.34 12.06 -18.59
C GLY A 224 12.55 13.12 -17.82
N PRO A 225 11.41 13.56 -18.37
CA PRO A 225 10.64 14.67 -17.79
C PRO A 225 10.09 14.33 -16.41
N THR A 226 9.68 13.08 -16.20
CA THR A 226 8.98 12.63 -14.99
C THR A 226 9.79 11.68 -14.12
N GLY A 227 11.05 11.38 -14.45
CA GLY A 227 11.80 10.32 -13.77
C GLY A 227 11.32 8.91 -14.15
N ARG A 228 12.14 7.89 -13.91
CA ARG A 228 11.78 6.49 -14.17
C ARG A 228 11.99 5.60 -12.95
N TYR A 229 11.31 4.46 -12.94
CA TYR A 229 11.57 3.36 -12.01
C TYR A 229 11.37 2.00 -12.68
N TRP A 230 11.95 0.97 -12.05
CA TRP A 230 11.86 -0.43 -12.43
C TRP A 230 11.31 -1.24 -11.26
N LEU A 231 10.58 -2.32 -11.55
CA LEU A 231 10.12 -3.22 -10.50
C LEU A 231 11.26 -4.16 -10.10
N ASN A 232 11.42 -4.39 -8.80
CA ASN A 232 12.42 -5.33 -8.29
C ASN A 232 12.05 -6.77 -8.68
N THR A 233 12.68 -7.30 -9.73
CA THR A 233 12.45 -8.65 -10.26
C THR A 233 12.96 -9.76 -9.35
N ASP A 234 13.84 -9.44 -8.39
CA ASP A 234 14.40 -10.38 -7.43
C ASP A 234 13.43 -10.68 -6.28
N ALA A 235 12.42 -9.82 -6.09
CA ALA A 235 11.43 -9.96 -5.03
C ALA A 235 10.37 -11.03 -5.34
N ASP A 236 9.95 -11.75 -4.30
CA ASP A 236 8.90 -12.76 -4.39
C ASP A 236 7.59 -12.17 -4.92
N GLY A 237 7.02 -12.82 -5.93
CA GLY A 237 5.81 -12.38 -6.61
C GLY A 237 6.02 -11.30 -7.69
N LEU A 238 7.26 -10.86 -7.91
CA LEU A 238 7.67 -9.95 -9.00
C LEU A 238 8.67 -10.60 -9.96
N LYS A 239 8.99 -11.88 -9.76
CA LYS A 239 9.72 -12.68 -10.74
C LYS A 239 8.99 -12.61 -12.09
N ASN A 240 9.71 -12.25 -13.14
CA ASN A 240 9.17 -11.99 -14.49
C ASN A 240 8.33 -10.70 -14.64
N ALA A 241 8.34 -9.78 -13.67
CA ALA A 241 7.62 -8.51 -13.81
C ALA A 241 8.14 -7.65 -14.98
N ASP A 242 9.41 -7.84 -15.36
CA ASP A 242 10.06 -7.28 -16.55
C ASP A 242 9.40 -7.74 -17.86
N LYS A 243 8.86 -8.97 -17.90
CA LYS A 243 8.07 -9.46 -19.06
C LYS A 243 6.78 -8.67 -19.27
N ASN A 244 6.26 -8.05 -18.21
CA ASN A 244 5.07 -7.21 -18.23
C ASN A 244 5.42 -5.71 -18.34
N GLY A 245 6.68 -5.39 -18.68
CA GLY A 245 7.12 -4.02 -18.94
C GLY A 245 8.38 -3.63 -18.17
N GLY A 246 9.26 -2.89 -18.85
CA GLY A 246 10.52 -2.38 -18.33
C GLY A 246 10.35 -1.13 -17.47
N ALA A 247 11.00 -0.03 -17.86
CA ALA A 247 10.93 1.23 -17.14
C ALA A 247 9.51 1.82 -17.15
N ARG A 248 9.10 2.42 -16.03
CA ARG A 248 7.83 3.12 -15.84
C ARG A 248 8.08 4.55 -15.36
N PRO A 249 7.23 5.53 -15.73
CA PRO A 249 7.42 6.91 -15.28
C PRO A 249 7.08 7.05 -13.79
N LEU A 250 7.84 7.88 -13.06
CA LEU A 250 7.48 8.27 -11.68
C LEU A 250 6.33 9.28 -11.64
N LEU A 251 6.04 9.97 -12.76
CA LEU A 251 5.00 10.99 -12.86
C LEU A 251 5.16 12.02 -11.72
N GLY A 252 4.07 12.36 -11.03
CA GLY A 252 4.08 13.29 -9.90
C GLY A 252 4.86 12.80 -8.66
N ALA A 253 5.40 11.57 -8.67
CA ALA A 253 6.26 11.09 -7.60
C ALA A 253 7.73 11.51 -7.72
N LYS A 254 8.16 12.02 -8.88
CA LYS A 254 9.55 12.40 -9.18
C LYS A 254 10.20 13.21 -8.04
N THR A 255 9.56 14.32 -7.69
CA THR A 255 10.06 15.28 -6.71
C THR A 255 10.15 14.67 -5.32
N ALA A 256 9.11 13.97 -4.88
CA ALA A 256 9.07 13.32 -3.57
C ALA A 256 10.14 12.21 -3.45
N VAL A 257 10.37 11.42 -4.51
CA VAL A 257 11.45 10.41 -4.54
C VAL A 257 12.82 11.07 -4.48
N ARG A 258 13.08 12.08 -5.34
CA ARG A 258 14.35 12.83 -5.35
C ARG A 258 14.67 13.41 -3.98
N ASP A 259 13.68 14.01 -3.32
CA ASP A 259 13.89 14.68 -2.05
C ASP A 259 14.05 13.71 -0.90
N TRP A 260 13.36 12.56 -0.96
CA TRP A 260 13.62 11.48 -0.01
C TRP A 260 15.05 10.93 -0.14
N LEU A 261 15.55 10.72 -1.36
CA LEU A 261 16.92 10.25 -1.59
C LEU A 261 18.00 11.15 -0.96
N LYS A 262 17.75 12.46 -0.81
CA LYS A 262 18.67 13.39 -0.11
C LYS A 262 18.83 13.09 1.38
N TYR A 263 17.79 12.54 2.02
CA TYR A 263 17.75 12.24 3.45
C TYR A 263 17.80 10.73 3.74
N HIS A 264 17.84 9.91 2.70
CA HIS A 264 17.82 8.47 2.81
C HIS A 264 19.13 7.99 3.48
N PRO A 265 19.07 7.06 4.46
CA PRO A 265 20.23 6.69 5.28
C PRO A 265 21.35 5.96 4.53
N ALA A 266 21.06 5.42 3.34
CA ALA A 266 22.01 4.70 2.49
C ALA A 266 21.69 4.96 1.01
N SER A 267 21.65 6.23 0.58
CA SER A 267 21.28 6.60 -0.81
C SER A 267 22.38 6.33 -1.84
N ASP A 268 23.59 6.09 -1.38
CA ASP A 268 24.75 5.69 -2.17
C ASP A 268 24.83 4.18 -2.37
N ASP A 269 24.09 3.40 -1.58
CA ASP A 269 23.98 1.96 -1.73
C ASP A 269 22.88 1.60 -2.73
N PRO A 270 23.23 1.05 -3.92
CA PRO A 270 22.25 0.70 -4.94
C PRO A 270 21.29 -0.41 -4.50
N ASP A 271 21.72 -1.30 -3.60
CA ASP A 271 20.95 -2.46 -3.16
C ASP A 271 20.11 -2.20 -1.91
N ALA A 272 20.30 -1.06 -1.24
CA ALA A 272 19.43 -0.60 -0.16
C ALA A 272 17.99 -0.44 -0.66
N TYR A 273 17.02 -0.86 0.16
CA TYR A 273 15.61 -0.62 -0.11
C TYR A 273 15.31 0.88 -0.08
N LEU A 274 14.59 1.36 -1.08
CA LEU A 274 14.22 2.77 -1.24
C LEU A 274 13.47 3.29 -0.03
N ILE A 275 12.57 2.49 0.56
CA ILE A 275 11.77 2.91 1.73
C ILE A 275 12.31 2.23 2.99
N THR A 276 12.79 3.05 3.93
CA THR A 276 13.36 2.58 5.20
C THR A 276 12.57 3.02 6.43
N PRO A 277 12.70 2.33 7.58
CA PRO A 277 12.19 2.80 8.86
C PRO A 277 12.71 4.19 9.25
N LYS A 278 11.96 4.91 10.10
CA LYS A 278 12.39 6.24 10.61
C LYS A 278 13.44 5.99 11.72
N PRO A 279 14.51 6.80 11.87
CA PRO A 279 15.67 6.50 12.74
C PRO A 279 15.42 6.42 14.27
N LYS A 280 14.19 6.35 14.77
CA LYS A 280 13.91 6.74 16.17
C LYS A 280 14.18 5.69 17.26
N TYR A 281 14.44 4.40 16.95
CA TYR A 281 14.58 3.36 18.00
C TYR A 281 15.48 2.14 17.70
N ASN A 282 15.93 1.91 16.46
CA ASN A 282 16.78 0.77 16.09
C ASN A 282 17.87 1.21 15.12
N SER A 283 18.96 0.45 15.01
CA SER A 283 19.81 0.44 13.83
C SER A 283 18.92 0.16 12.61
N VAL A 284 18.74 1.15 11.74
CA VAL A 284 18.00 0.99 10.50
C VAL A 284 18.85 0.08 9.62
N ASP A 285 18.40 -1.15 9.38
CA ASP A 285 18.97 -1.99 8.32
C ASP A 285 18.28 -1.61 7.00
N PRO A 286 18.97 -0.91 6.08
CA PRO A 286 18.41 -0.56 4.79
C PRO A 286 18.26 -1.77 3.86
N HIS A 287 18.76 -2.95 4.23
CA HIS A 287 18.64 -4.20 3.47
C HIS A 287 17.49 -5.10 3.92
N GLU A 288 16.65 -4.62 4.84
CA GLU A 288 15.37 -5.25 5.14
C GLU A 288 14.20 -4.39 4.64
N PRO A 289 13.27 -4.97 3.85
CA PRO A 289 12.15 -4.20 3.36
C PRO A 289 11.23 -3.87 4.52
N VAL A 290 10.63 -2.67 4.51
CA VAL A 290 9.63 -2.31 5.52
C VAL A 290 8.43 -3.27 5.47
N THR A 291 7.55 -3.20 6.46
CA THR A 291 6.37 -4.06 6.54
C THR A 291 5.13 -3.35 6.02
N ASN A 292 4.09 -4.09 5.59
CA ASN A 292 2.80 -3.49 5.23
C ASN A 292 2.17 -2.69 6.38
N GLU A 293 2.52 -2.99 7.63
CA GLU A 293 2.02 -2.27 8.79
C GLU A 293 2.52 -0.83 8.81
N LEU A 294 3.70 -0.54 8.25
CA LEU A 294 4.20 0.82 8.10
C LEU A 294 3.24 1.66 7.25
N PHE A 295 2.89 1.17 6.05
CA PHE A 295 1.95 1.85 5.17
C PHE A 295 0.57 2.00 5.81
N ARG A 296 0.08 0.95 6.49
CA ARG A 296 -1.20 1.00 7.20
C ARG A 296 -1.21 2.08 8.29
N LYS A 297 -0.14 2.19 9.07
CA LYS A 297 -0.01 3.21 10.12
C LYS A 297 0.09 4.61 9.53
N LEU A 298 0.85 4.79 8.45
CA LEU A 298 0.95 6.07 7.74
C LEU A 298 -0.44 6.54 7.27
N PHE A 299 -1.15 5.75 6.48
CA PHE A 299 -2.47 6.18 5.97
C PHE A 299 -3.51 6.33 7.08
N LYS A 300 -3.43 5.53 8.15
CA LYS A 300 -4.29 5.74 9.32
C LYS A 300 -3.98 7.05 10.05
N LYS A 301 -2.70 7.46 10.13
CA LYS A 301 -2.29 8.77 10.67
C LYS A 301 -2.92 9.88 9.83
N LEU A 302 -2.69 9.86 8.52
CA LEU A 302 -3.17 10.90 7.61
C LEU A 302 -4.68 11.06 7.65
N LYS A 303 -5.45 9.97 7.56
CA LYS A 303 -6.91 10.02 7.73
C LYS A 303 -7.38 10.68 9.02
N LYS A 304 -6.66 10.43 10.12
CA LYS A 304 -7.00 10.99 11.43
C LYS A 304 -6.72 12.50 11.48
N GLU A 305 -5.67 12.95 10.80
CA GLU A 305 -5.22 14.36 10.79
C GLU A 305 -6.05 15.21 9.84
N THR A 306 -6.42 14.71 8.67
CA THR A 306 -7.18 15.47 7.66
C THR A 306 -8.70 15.30 7.77
N GLY A 307 -9.18 14.19 8.34
CA GLY A 307 -10.60 13.87 8.39
C GLY A 307 -11.17 13.29 7.07
N VAL A 308 -10.32 13.02 6.07
CA VAL A 308 -10.73 12.40 4.80
C VAL A 308 -11.41 11.05 5.04
N SER A 309 -12.68 10.95 4.63
CA SER A 309 -13.53 9.78 4.86
C SER A 309 -13.26 8.65 3.86
N LYS A 310 -12.92 9.00 2.61
CA LYS A 310 -12.70 8.06 1.48
C LYS A 310 -11.59 7.05 1.74
N PRO A 311 -11.63 5.84 1.16
CA PRO A 311 -10.63 4.80 1.40
C PRO A 311 -9.19 5.26 1.14
N LEU A 312 -8.30 5.07 2.13
CA LEU A 312 -6.88 5.45 2.03
C LEU A 312 -6.00 4.25 2.39
N HIS A 313 -5.65 3.47 1.38
CA HIS A 313 -4.73 2.33 1.45
C HIS A 313 -4.21 2.01 0.04
N PRO A 314 -3.14 1.20 -0.11
CA PRO A 314 -2.50 0.93 -1.40
C PRO A 314 -3.46 0.59 -2.56
N HIS A 315 -4.41 -0.33 -2.32
CA HIS A 315 -5.40 -0.68 -3.35
C HIS A 315 -6.35 0.47 -3.72
N ALA A 316 -6.78 1.30 -2.76
CA ALA A 316 -7.62 2.47 -3.04
C ALA A 316 -6.85 3.53 -3.85
N LEU A 317 -5.57 3.77 -3.52
CA LEU A 317 -4.71 4.68 -4.27
C LEU A 317 -4.43 4.18 -5.69
N ARG A 318 -4.35 2.86 -5.88
CA ARG A 318 -4.32 2.24 -7.21
C ARG A 318 -5.61 2.47 -7.99
N HIS A 319 -6.77 2.38 -7.33
CA HIS A 319 -8.04 2.70 -7.97
C HIS A 319 -8.09 4.16 -8.39
N ASN A 320 -7.68 5.09 -7.53
CA ASN A 320 -7.54 6.51 -7.85
C ASN A 320 -6.67 6.73 -9.10
N PHE A 321 -5.47 6.14 -9.13
CA PHE A 321 -4.57 6.24 -10.28
C PHE A 321 -5.23 5.75 -11.58
N VAL A 322 -5.81 4.55 -11.57
CA VAL A 322 -6.43 3.96 -12.76
C VAL A 322 -7.64 4.76 -13.22
N THR A 323 -8.50 5.18 -12.29
CA THR A 323 -9.68 6.00 -12.61
C THR A 323 -9.27 7.30 -13.30
N ILE A 324 -8.24 7.95 -12.79
CA ILE A 324 -7.72 9.19 -13.37
C ILE A 324 -7.10 8.95 -14.75
N CYS A 325 -6.29 7.90 -14.93
CA CYS A 325 -5.78 7.53 -16.25
C CYS A 325 -6.89 7.31 -17.28
N LYS A 326 -7.98 6.66 -16.88
CA LYS A 326 -9.10 6.33 -17.77
C LYS A 326 -10.00 7.53 -18.06
N ARG A 327 -10.46 8.21 -17.01
CA ARG A 327 -11.47 9.28 -17.11
C ARG A 327 -10.87 10.59 -17.63
N ASP A 328 -9.72 10.99 -17.09
CA ASP A 328 -9.21 12.34 -17.31
C ASP A 328 -8.23 12.39 -18.49
N TYR A 329 -7.50 11.29 -18.72
CA TYR A 329 -6.49 11.20 -19.78
C TYR A 329 -6.91 10.32 -20.96
N ASP A 330 -8.11 9.73 -20.94
CA ASP A 330 -8.65 8.80 -21.96
C ASP A 330 -7.63 7.72 -22.39
N MET A 331 -6.86 7.22 -21.42
CA MET A 331 -5.74 6.33 -21.69
C MET A 331 -6.24 4.93 -22.09
N ALA A 332 -5.56 4.30 -23.06
CA ALA A 332 -5.87 2.95 -23.50
C ALA A 332 -5.65 1.92 -22.38
N ASP A 333 -6.45 0.86 -22.35
CA ASP A 333 -6.38 -0.16 -21.30
C ASP A 333 -5.01 -0.86 -21.28
N GLU A 334 -4.39 -1.04 -22.43
CA GLU A 334 -3.05 -1.61 -22.58
C GLU A 334 -1.99 -0.76 -21.88
N ASP A 335 -2.05 0.56 -22.05
CA ASP A 335 -1.12 1.51 -21.44
C ASP A 335 -1.32 1.55 -19.93
N VAL A 336 -2.56 1.60 -19.46
CA VAL A 336 -2.87 1.52 -18.04
C VAL A 336 -2.33 0.23 -17.45
N LYS A 337 -2.63 -0.94 -18.05
CA LYS A 337 -2.14 -2.27 -17.63
C LYS A 337 -0.61 -2.28 -17.53
N TYR A 338 0.11 -1.71 -18.51
CA TYR A 338 1.56 -1.57 -18.48
C TYR A 338 2.04 -0.75 -17.28
N LEU A 339 1.46 0.44 -17.06
CA LEU A 339 1.82 1.35 -15.98
C LEU A 339 1.64 0.72 -14.59
N ILE A 340 0.55 -0.03 -14.39
CA ILE A 340 0.25 -0.66 -13.10
C ILE A 340 0.83 -2.08 -12.94
N GLY A 341 1.59 -2.56 -13.94
CA GLY A 341 2.30 -3.85 -13.91
C GLY A 341 1.38 -5.07 -13.98
N HIS A 342 0.36 -5.03 -14.85
CA HIS A 342 -0.42 -6.21 -15.25
C HIS A 342 0.12 -6.79 -16.56
N ALA A 343 -0.08 -8.10 -16.74
CA ALA A 343 0.18 -8.76 -18.01
C ALA A 343 -0.80 -8.24 -19.09
N PRO A 344 -0.42 -8.21 -20.38
CA PRO A 344 -1.29 -7.71 -21.45
C PRO A 344 -2.64 -8.42 -21.55
N ASP A 345 -2.67 -9.74 -21.28
CA ASP A 345 -3.86 -10.60 -21.30
C ASP A 345 -4.70 -10.53 -20.01
N SER A 346 -4.27 -9.74 -19.03
CA SER A 346 -4.97 -9.57 -17.76
C SER A 346 -6.34 -8.95 -17.97
N ARG A 347 -7.39 -9.65 -17.48
CA ARG A 347 -8.79 -9.20 -17.51
C ARG A 347 -9.16 -8.15 -16.44
N VAL A 348 -8.16 -7.49 -15.85
CA VAL A 348 -8.35 -6.64 -14.67
C VAL A 348 -9.21 -5.41 -14.97
N MET A 349 -9.07 -4.85 -16.17
CA MET A 349 -9.82 -3.68 -16.58
C MET A 349 -11.30 -4.02 -16.70
N GLU A 350 -11.59 -5.18 -17.30
CA GLU A 350 -12.94 -5.71 -17.51
C GLU A 350 -13.59 -6.19 -16.20
N THR A 351 -12.82 -6.68 -15.22
CA THR A 351 -13.39 -7.22 -13.97
C THR A 351 -13.50 -6.20 -12.84
N THR A 352 -12.71 -5.12 -12.88
CA THR A 352 -12.54 -4.21 -11.74
C THR A 352 -12.84 -2.77 -12.09
N TYR A 353 -12.71 -2.37 -13.36
CA TYR A 353 -12.82 -0.99 -13.82
C TYR A 353 -13.89 -0.80 -14.89
N SER A 354 -14.75 -1.80 -15.13
CA SER A 354 -15.75 -1.79 -16.21
C SER A 354 -16.84 -0.72 -16.05
N HIS A 355 -17.15 -0.28 -14.84
CA HIS A 355 -18.14 0.78 -14.62
C HIS A 355 -17.56 2.19 -14.87
N LEU A 356 -16.23 2.33 -14.89
CA LEU A 356 -15.61 3.64 -15.18
C LEU A 356 -15.92 4.07 -16.60
N SER A 357 -15.96 3.12 -17.53
CA SER A 357 -16.44 3.39 -18.88
C SER A 357 -17.92 3.79 -18.89
N ASP A 358 -18.77 3.18 -18.05
CA ASP A 358 -20.21 3.47 -18.03
C ASP A 358 -20.49 4.89 -17.53
N GLN A 359 -19.91 5.27 -16.38
CA GLN A 359 -20.09 6.62 -15.83
C GLN A 359 -19.46 7.68 -16.74
N ASP A 360 -18.29 7.41 -17.29
CA ASP A 360 -17.67 8.32 -18.24
C ASP A 360 -18.52 8.46 -19.52
N HIS A 361 -19.11 7.38 -20.04
CA HIS A 361 -20.07 7.47 -21.17
C HIS A 361 -21.26 8.38 -20.85
N ILE A 362 -21.79 8.30 -19.62
CA ILE A 362 -22.86 9.20 -19.14
C ILE A 362 -22.35 10.64 -19.12
N ASP A 363 -21.21 10.91 -18.48
CA ASP A 363 -20.60 12.23 -18.39
C ASP A 363 -20.32 12.81 -19.79
N ARG A 364 -19.83 12.00 -20.76
CA ARG A 364 -19.61 12.46 -22.14
C ARG A 364 -20.92 12.79 -22.84
N ALA A 365 -21.96 11.99 -22.64
CA ALA A 365 -23.27 12.22 -23.26
C ALA A 365 -23.94 13.48 -22.69
N GLU A 366 -23.90 13.66 -21.37
CA GLU A 366 -24.43 14.84 -20.68
C GLU A 366 -23.68 16.11 -21.09
N ALA A 367 -22.35 16.06 -21.14
CA ALA A 367 -21.53 17.19 -21.59
C ALA A 367 -21.78 17.55 -23.06
N SER A 368 -21.88 16.53 -23.94
CA SER A 368 -22.17 16.75 -25.36
C SER A 368 -23.58 17.29 -25.59
N ALA A 369 -24.53 16.96 -24.72
CA ALA A 369 -25.89 17.49 -24.74
C ALA A 369 -26.02 18.85 -24.04
N GLY A 370 -24.95 19.36 -23.43
CA GLY A 370 -24.92 20.66 -22.75
C GLY A 370 -25.59 20.67 -21.37
N TYR A 371 -25.79 19.51 -20.75
CA TYR A 371 -26.36 19.41 -19.40
C TYR A 371 -25.32 19.63 -18.29
N THR A 372 -24.04 19.37 -18.58
CA THR A 372 -22.94 19.57 -17.65
C THR A 372 -21.71 20.11 -18.38
N GLU A 373 -20.86 20.83 -17.67
CA GLU A 373 -19.52 21.17 -18.14
C GLU A 373 -18.55 20.11 -17.61
N ARG A 374 -17.74 19.52 -18.50
CA ARG A 374 -16.70 18.58 -18.05
C ARG A 374 -15.61 19.38 -17.35
N GLU A 375 -15.31 19.04 -16.10
CA GLU A 375 -14.11 19.56 -15.43
C GLU A 375 -12.88 19.17 -16.26
N SER A 376 -12.13 20.16 -16.74
CA SER A 376 -11.00 19.97 -17.65
C SER A 376 -9.69 19.59 -16.96
N GLU A 377 -9.66 19.56 -15.62
CA GLU A 377 -8.43 19.40 -14.84
C GLU A 377 -8.48 18.14 -13.97
N SER A 378 -7.64 17.16 -14.32
CA SER A 378 -7.45 15.94 -13.52
C SER A 378 -6.96 16.25 -12.11
N PRO A 379 -7.42 15.57 -11.04
CA PRO A 379 -6.87 15.74 -9.69
C PRO A 379 -5.35 15.53 -9.59
N LEU A 380 -4.75 14.77 -10.52
CA LEU A 380 -3.30 14.54 -10.59
C LEU A 380 -2.57 15.40 -11.64
N SER A 381 -3.29 16.12 -12.52
CA SER A 381 -2.67 17.11 -13.43
C SER A 381 -2.48 18.44 -12.69
N ARG A 382 -1.41 18.51 -11.90
CA ARG A 382 -0.99 19.75 -11.23
C ARG A 382 0.16 20.39 -11.98
N GLU A 383 0.12 21.71 -12.11
CA GLU A 383 1.28 22.48 -12.55
C GLU A 383 2.45 22.23 -11.61
N GLN A 384 3.65 22.17 -12.19
CA GLN A 384 4.88 21.98 -11.43
C GLN A 384 5.64 23.29 -11.35
N CYS A 385 6.18 23.58 -10.17
CA CYS A 385 7.11 24.69 -10.00
C CYS A 385 8.36 24.47 -10.87
N ASP A 386 8.64 25.41 -11.78
CA ASP A 386 9.83 25.34 -12.66
C ASP A 386 11.17 25.38 -11.90
N VAL A 387 11.16 25.85 -10.64
CA VAL A 387 12.36 25.98 -9.81
C VAL A 387 12.64 24.70 -9.03
N CYS A 388 11.65 24.19 -8.29
CA CYS A 388 11.85 23.07 -7.37
C CYS A 388 11.13 21.78 -7.77
N GLY A 389 10.21 21.83 -8.74
CA GLY A 389 9.40 20.71 -9.20
C GLY A 389 8.25 20.32 -8.25
N ASN A 390 7.91 21.15 -7.26
CA ASN A 390 6.76 20.90 -6.40
C ASN A 390 5.44 21.01 -7.19
N HIS A 391 4.44 20.21 -6.83
CA HIS A 391 3.10 20.42 -7.35
C HIS A 391 2.49 21.68 -6.74
N LEU A 392 1.99 22.55 -7.59
CA LEU A 392 1.37 23.79 -7.18
C LEU A 392 -0.10 23.54 -6.81
N SER A 393 -0.61 24.29 -5.83
CA SER A 393 -2.04 24.34 -5.55
C SER A 393 -2.79 25.00 -6.71
N LYS A 394 -4.11 24.81 -6.78
CA LYS A 394 -4.93 25.46 -7.79
C LYS A 394 -4.75 26.99 -7.74
N ASN A 395 -4.48 27.61 -8.89
CA ASN A 395 -4.22 29.04 -9.04
C ASN A 395 -3.07 29.58 -8.16
N ALA A 396 -2.05 28.77 -7.85
CA ALA A 396 -0.93 29.20 -7.02
C ALA A 396 -0.16 30.37 -7.66
N ARG A 397 -0.13 31.52 -6.96
CA ARG A 397 0.66 32.70 -7.34
C ARG A 397 2.14 32.54 -6.99
N ALA A 398 2.45 31.73 -5.97
CA ALA A 398 3.79 31.38 -5.55
C ALA A 398 3.86 29.92 -5.07
N CYS A 399 5.05 29.34 -5.09
CA CYS A 399 5.28 27.99 -4.59
C CYS A 399 5.29 27.97 -3.06
N ASP A 400 4.32 27.27 -2.47
CA ASP A 400 4.24 26.85 -1.06
C ASP A 400 5.52 26.25 -0.47
N ARG A 401 6.38 25.70 -1.33
CA ARG A 401 7.57 24.96 -0.92
C ARG A 401 8.88 25.73 -1.05
N CYS A 402 9.04 26.53 -2.11
CA CYS A 402 10.31 27.24 -2.39
C CYS A 402 10.15 28.75 -2.51
N GLY A 403 8.92 29.27 -2.46
CA GLY A 403 8.63 30.70 -2.51
C GLY A 403 8.85 31.36 -3.87
N ALA A 404 9.09 30.56 -4.93
CA ALA A 404 9.17 31.03 -6.30
C ALA A 404 7.82 31.61 -6.73
N VAL A 405 7.84 32.81 -7.32
CA VAL A 405 6.65 33.55 -7.72
C VAL A 405 6.49 33.45 -9.24
N PHE A 406 5.26 33.18 -9.70
CA PHE A 406 5.01 32.80 -11.11
C PHE A 406 4.32 33.87 -11.92
N THR A 407 3.48 34.69 -11.30
CA THR A 407 2.62 35.65 -12.00
C THR A 407 3.13 37.10 -11.86
N PRO A 408 2.90 37.98 -12.86
CA PRO A 408 3.37 39.38 -12.80
C PRO A 408 2.80 40.20 -11.64
N ASP A 409 1.53 39.98 -11.29
CA ASP A 409 0.85 40.54 -10.12
C ASP A 409 1.51 40.07 -8.82
N ALA A 410 1.78 38.78 -8.69
CA ALA A 410 2.43 38.22 -7.53
C ALA A 410 3.87 38.73 -7.37
N LYS A 411 4.58 38.94 -8.49
CA LYS A 411 5.91 39.54 -8.49
C LYS A 411 5.86 41.00 -8.02
N SER A 412 4.86 41.75 -8.49
CA SER A 412 4.64 43.13 -8.04
C SER A 412 4.33 43.19 -6.53
N ALA A 413 3.50 42.28 -6.02
CA ALA A 413 3.22 42.16 -4.59
C ALA A 413 4.48 41.81 -3.78
N GLN A 414 5.31 40.89 -4.27
CA GLN A 414 6.60 40.56 -3.64
C GLN A 414 7.53 41.78 -3.57
N ASP A 415 7.64 42.55 -4.66
CA ASP A 415 8.48 43.75 -4.70
C ASP A 415 7.97 44.82 -3.72
N GLN A 416 6.64 44.98 -3.60
CA GLN A 416 6.03 45.89 -2.62
C GLN A 416 6.31 45.47 -1.17
N ILE A 417 6.21 44.18 -0.85
CA ILE A 417 6.55 43.66 0.48
C ILE A 417 8.01 44.00 0.81
N GLN A 418 8.93 43.74 -0.12
CA GLN A 418 10.36 44.02 0.07
C GLN A 418 10.64 45.52 0.25
N ASP A 419 9.96 46.38 -0.50
CA ASP A 419 10.15 47.83 -0.40
C ASP A 419 9.55 48.39 0.89
N GLN A 420 8.39 47.89 1.34
CA GLN A 420 7.83 48.22 2.65
C GLN A 420 8.76 47.77 3.78
N MET A 421 9.36 46.58 3.67
CA MET A 421 10.34 46.09 4.64
C MET A 421 11.58 46.97 4.72
N LYS A 422 12.18 47.32 3.58
CA LYS A 422 13.29 48.28 3.52
C LYS A 422 12.92 49.63 4.11
N LYS A 423 11.69 50.09 3.91
CA LYS A 423 11.19 51.35 4.48
C LYS A 423 11.06 51.26 6.00
N SER A 424 10.49 50.17 6.53
CA SER A 424 10.41 49.90 7.96
C SER A 424 11.77 49.93 8.64
N TYR A 425 12.79 49.29 8.06
CA TYR A 425 14.17 49.36 8.55
C TYR A 425 14.77 50.78 8.50
N ARG A 426 14.46 51.57 7.48
CA ARG A 426 14.95 52.96 7.37
C ARG A 426 14.29 53.91 8.36
N GLU A 427 13.03 53.65 8.71
CA GLU A 427 12.22 54.49 9.61
C GLU A 427 12.26 54.02 11.07
N ALA A 428 12.88 52.87 11.35
CA ALA A 428 13.17 52.42 12.70
C ALA A 428 14.33 53.21 13.30
N ASP A 429 14.19 53.60 14.57
CA ASP A 429 15.33 54.13 15.34
C ASP A 429 16.24 52.94 15.67
N PRO A 430 17.52 52.94 15.24
CA PRO A 430 18.43 51.82 15.50
C PRO A 430 18.70 51.56 16.99
N THR A 431 18.35 52.50 17.86
CA THR A 431 18.50 52.36 19.32
C THR A 431 17.26 51.80 20.02
N ASP A 432 16.14 51.69 19.31
CA ASP A 432 14.91 51.05 19.77
C ASP A 432 14.98 49.54 19.49
N ALA A 433 15.59 48.82 20.45
CA ALA A 433 15.84 47.38 20.34
C ALA A 433 14.55 46.57 20.15
N ASP A 434 13.47 46.95 20.84
CA ASP A 434 12.18 46.24 20.77
C ASP A 434 11.59 46.36 19.36
N LYS A 435 11.66 47.55 18.74
CA LYS A 435 11.15 47.76 17.38
C LYS A 435 12.00 47.03 16.33
N MET A 436 13.32 47.02 16.49
CA MET A 436 14.21 46.27 15.61
C MET A 436 13.96 44.77 15.69
N GLU A 437 13.81 44.22 16.89
CA GLU A 437 13.50 42.80 17.09
C GLU A 437 12.18 42.38 16.43
N MET A 438 11.15 43.26 16.47
CA MET A 438 9.89 42.98 15.76
C MET A 438 10.03 43.01 14.23
N ILE A 439 10.86 43.90 13.67
CA ILE A 439 11.08 43.97 12.23
C ILE A 439 11.88 42.76 11.77
N ASP A 440 12.93 42.39 12.50
CA ASP A 440 13.74 41.20 12.23
C ASP A 440 12.87 39.93 12.30
N ALA A 441 12.05 39.78 13.34
CA ALA A 441 11.13 38.66 13.46
C ALA A 441 10.11 38.59 12.31
N PHE A 442 9.70 39.72 11.77
CA PHE A 442 8.83 39.76 10.60
C PHE A 442 9.56 39.40 9.30
N ASP A 443 10.83 39.82 9.14
CA ASP A 443 11.71 39.41 8.03
C ASP A 443 11.89 37.90 8.00
N ASP A 444 12.23 37.32 9.15
CA ASP A 444 12.41 35.88 9.33
C ASP A 444 11.14 35.10 8.96
N LEU A 445 9.96 35.64 9.30
CA LEU A 445 8.68 35.05 8.90
C LEU A 445 8.42 35.13 7.39
N LEU A 446 8.93 36.16 6.69
CA LEU A 446 8.81 36.28 5.24
C LEU A 446 9.73 35.31 4.47
N GLU A 447 10.74 34.74 5.13
CA GLU A 447 11.56 33.68 4.55
C GLU A 447 10.79 32.35 4.44
N ASP A 448 9.75 32.14 5.25
CA ASP A 448 8.87 30.97 5.14
C ASP A 448 8.03 31.04 3.86
N PRO A 449 8.21 30.10 2.90
CA PRO A 449 7.48 30.09 1.64
C PRO A 449 5.95 30.07 1.78
N ALA A 450 5.41 29.40 2.80
CA ALA A 450 3.97 29.30 3.02
C ALA A 450 3.39 30.62 3.55
N VAL A 451 4.13 31.31 4.43
CA VAL A 451 3.76 32.66 4.92
C VAL A 451 3.79 33.65 3.77
N LYS A 452 4.89 33.62 2.99
CA LYS A 452 5.07 34.47 1.82
C LYS A 452 3.96 34.27 0.78
N GLN A 453 3.59 33.03 0.49
CA GLN A 453 2.50 32.73 -0.45
C GLN A 453 1.19 33.36 0.03
N ARG A 454 0.79 33.14 1.28
CA ARG A 454 -0.46 33.71 1.81
C ARG A 454 -0.49 35.23 1.81
N LEU A 455 0.65 35.87 2.03
CA LEU A 455 0.75 37.33 2.00
C LEU A 455 0.61 37.87 0.56
N ILE A 456 1.27 37.21 -0.40
CA ILE A 456 1.13 37.53 -1.83
C ILE A 456 -0.31 37.35 -2.30
N GLU A 457 -0.98 36.27 -1.88
CA GLU A 457 -2.39 36.02 -2.21
C GLU A 457 -3.28 37.17 -1.73
N LYS A 458 -3.12 37.59 -0.47
CA LYS A 458 -3.88 38.73 0.09
C LYS A 458 -3.63 40.05 -0.65
N LEU A 459 -2.38 40.38 -0.96
CA LEU A 459 -2.03 41.66 -1.58
C LEU A 459 -2.37 41.75 -3.06
N ALA A 460 -2.43 40.62 -3.77
CA ALA A 460 -2.81 40.57 -5.18
C ALA A 460 -4.33 40.46 -5.39
N ASP A 461 -5.11 40.26 -4.34
CA ASP A 461 -6.58 40.32 -4.36
C ASP A 461 -7.15 41.71 -3.98
N GLU A 462 -6.29 42.62 -3.52
CA GLU A 462 -6.56 44.07 -3.34
C GLU A 462 -6.30 44.85 -4.64
#